data_AF-A0A848UPV6-F1
#
_entry.id   AF-A0A848UPV6-F1
#
_cell.length_a   1.000
_cell.length_b   1.000
_cell.length_c   1.000
_cell.angle_alpha   90.00
_cell.angle_beta   90.00
_cell.angle_gamma   90.00
#
_symmetry.space_group_name_H-M   'P 1'
#
loop_
_entity.id
_entity.type
_entity.pdbx_description
1 polymer ?
#
loop_
_entity_poly.entity_id
_entity_poly.type
_entity_poly.pdbx_seq_one_letter_code
_entity_poly.pdbx_strand_id
1 'polypeptide(L)' 'MHTSLKIAMAQIAPVWLDKSATLRKIESYIIEASNTDCELIVFGEALL' A
#
# COMPACT_ATOMS: atom_id res chain seq x y z
N MET A 1 24.53 6.05 -16.20
CA MET A 1 23.52 6.72 -15.34
C MET A 1 22.83 5.63 -14.54
N HIS A 2 22.73 5.79 -13.21
CA HIS A 2 22.07 4.85 -12.32
C HIS A 2 20.87 5.56 -11.71
N THR A 3 19.67 5.00 -11.91
CA THR A 3 18.43 5.47 -11.30
C THR A 3 17.96 4.39 -10.35
N SER A 4 17.66 4.75 -9.11
CA SER A 4 17.10 3.87 -8.10
C SER A 4 15.68 4.34 -7.80
N LEU A 5 14.74 3.40 -7.66
CA LEU A 5 13.35 3.67 -7.29
C LEU A 5 13.07 2.90 -6.01
N LYS A 6 12.67 3.59 -4.95
CA LYS A 6 12.29 2.93 -3.69
C LYS A 6 10.82 2.53 -3.72
N ILE A 7 10.54 1.24 -3.56
CA ILE A 7 9.19 0.68 -3.65
C ILE A 7 8.77 0.06 -2.32
N ALA A 8 7.54 0.33 -1.90
CA ALA A 8 6.85 -0.37 -0.82
C ALA A 8 5.94 -1.47 -1.39
N MET A 9 6.00 -2.67 -0.81
CA MET A 9 5.14 -3.79 -1.17
C MET A 9 4.24 -4.15 0.00
N ALA A 10 2.99 -3.68 -0.03
CA ALA A 10 2.04 -3.86 1.06
C ALA A 10 1.30 -5.21 0.92
N GLN A 11 1.70 -6.18 1.74
CA GLN A 11 1.04 -7.48 1.83
C GLN A 11 -0.02 -7.48 2.93
N ILE A 12 -1.28 -7.28 2.55
CA ILE A 12 -2.42 -7.20 3.48
C ILE A 12 -3.64 -7.96 2.98
N ALA A 13 -4.46 -8.44 3.91
CA ALA A 13 -5.78 -8.99 3.63
C ALA A 13 -6.87 -7.90 3.71
N PRO A 14 -7.97 -8.00 2.93
CA PRO A 14 -9.11 -7.11 3.08
C PRO A 14 -9.86 -7.37 4.40
N VAL A 15 -10.69 -6.40 4.81
CA VAL A 15 -11.73 -6.64 5.80
C VAL A 15 -12.94 -7.21 5.07
N TRP A 16 -13.34 -8.41 5.44
CA TRP A 16 -14.38 -9.16 4.74
C TRP A 16 -15.69 -8.38 4.64
N LEU A 17 -16.18 -8.22 3.41
CA LEU A 17 -17.43 -7.52 3.08
C LEU A 17 -17.52 -6.08 3.62
N ASP A 18 -16.39 -5.49 4.02
CA ASP A 18 -16.30 -4.11 4.50
C ASP A 18 -15.28 -3.33 3.66
N LYS A 19 -15.82 -2.69 2.62
CA LYS A 19 -15.04 -1.83 1.73
C LYS A 19 -14.43 -0.64 2.47
N SER A 20 -15.17 -0.03 3.40
CA SER A 20 -14.72 1.17 4.11
C SER A 20 -13.56 0.86 5.06
N ALA A 21 -13.62 -0.28 5.76
CA ALA A 21 -12.50 -0.72 6.60
C ALA A 21 -11.27 -1.13 5.77
N THR A 22 -11.48 -1.76 4.61
CA THR A 22 -10.40 -2.09 3.68
C THR A 22 -9.71 -0.83 3.14
N LEU A 23 -10.48 0.20 2.77
CA LEU A 23 -9.94 1.50 2.35
C LEU A 23 -9.11 2.17 3.46
N ARG A 24 -9.57 2.14 4.71
CA ARG A 24 -8.79 2.68 5.85
C ARG A 24 -7.47 1.95 6.04
N LYS A 25 -7.42 0.63 5.80
CA LYS A 25 -6.15 -0.12 5.79
C LYS A 25 -5.27 0.33 4.64
N ILE A 26 -5.79 0.41 3.42
CA ILE A 26 -5.01 0.89 2.25
C ILE A 26 -4.40 2.27 2.54
N GLU A 27 -5.20 3.20 3.07
CA GLU A 27 -4.75 4.54 3.45
C GLU A 27 -3.60 4.51 4.48
N SER A 28 -3.70 3.69 5.53
CA SER A 28 -2.65 3.60 6.54
C SER A 28 -1.32 3.12 5.95
N TYR A 29 -1.36 2.16 5.02
CA TYR A 29 -0.14 1.66 4.35
C TYR A 29 0.44 2.66 3.35
N ILE A 30 -0.39 3.49 2.71
CA ILE A 30 0.09 4.60 1.86
C ILE A 30 0.85 5.61 2.72
N ILE A 31 0.31 5.99 3.88
CA ILE A 31 0.96 6.91 4.83
C ILE A 31 2.27 6.31 5.34
N GLU A 32 2.29 5.02 5.69
CA GLU A 32 3.51 4.32 6.11
C GLU A 32 4.59 4.33 5.02
N ALA A 33 4.23 3.99 3.77
CA ALA A 33 5.16 4.03 2.64
C ALA A 33 5.71 5.44 2.40
N SER A 34 4.86 6.47 2.51
CA SER A 34 5.28 7.87 2.45
C SER A 34 6.31 8.22 3.53
N ASN A 35 6.13 7.76 4.77
CA ASN A 35 7.08 7.99 5.87
C ASN A 35 8.43 7.27 5.67
N THR A 36 8.46 6.28 4.77
CA THR A 36 9.68 5.57 4.39
C THR A 36 10.33 6.11 3.12
N ASP A 37 9.93 7.28 2.61
CA ASP A 37 10.42 7.86 1.35
C ASP A 37 10.28 6.92 0.15
N CYS A 38 9.26 6.05 0.15
CA CYS A 38 8.95 5.23 -1.02
C CYS A 38 8.27 6.07 -2.10
N GLU A 39 8.66 5.84 -3.36
CA GLU A 39 8.15 6.55 -4.53
C GLU A 39 6.98 5.81 -5.21
N LEU A 40 6.85 4.51 -4.93
CA LEU A 40 5.78 3.65 -5.40
C LEU A 40 5.36 2.69 -4.29
N ILE A 41 4.05 2.50 -4.10
CA ILE A 41 3.48 1.44 -3.27
C ILE A 41 2.62 0.53 -4.14
N VAL A 42 2.74 -0.78 -3.95
CA VAL A 42 1.91 -1.79 -4.63
C VAL A 42 1.16 -2.64 -3.61
N PHE A 43 0.00 -3.14 -4.03
CA PHE A 43 -0.90 -3.98 -3.24
C PHE A 43 -1.20 -5.29 -3.98
N GLY A 44 -1.74 -6.27 -3.26
CA GLY A 44 -2.20 -7.52 -3.84
C GLY A 44 -3.39 -7.33 -4.80
N GLU A 45 -3.51 -8.22 -5.78
CA GLU A 45 -4.65 -8.25 -6.69
C GLU A 45 -5.98 -8.43 -5.93
N ALA A 46 -7.03 -7.76 -6.41
CA ALA A 46 -8.39 -7.83 -5.85
C ALA A 46 -8.47 -7.51 -4.34
N LEU A 47 -7.58 -6.64 -3.83
CA LEU A 47 -7.61 -6.21 -2.44
C LEU A 47 -8.84 -5.37 -2.08
N LEU A 48 -9.39 -4.58 -3.02
CA LEU A 48 -10.50 -3.66 -2.80
C LEU A 48 -11.81 -4.12 -3.43
#